data_AF-A0A0R2UYM9-F1
#
_entry.id   AF-A0A0R2UYM9-F1
#
_cell.length_a   1.000
_cell.length_b   1.000
_cell.length_c   1.000
_cell.angle_alpha   90.00
_cell.angle_beta   90.00
_cell.angle_gamma   90.00
#
_symmetry.space_group_name_H-M   'P 1'
#
loop_
_entity.id
_entity.type
_entity.pdbx_description
1 polymer ?
#
loop_
_entity_poly.entity_id
_entity_poly.type
_entity_poly.pdbx_seq_one_letter_code
_entity_poly.pdbx_strand_id
1 'polypeptide(L)'
;MFSGRQLVIATQHDKEKVIAPILEKELGVQCLIPSGFNTDLLGTFTGEIERNLDPLSTAREKCLRAMEVTGCDLGVASEGSFGPHPEMVFAPADGELLIFIDKKQNLEIVARKLSTVTNFSGQQVRNEQELMDFARKAQFPSHALILRPGKNAATDIVKGIVNEADLRAAYDTLFARYGSVFVETDMRAMYNPMRMQVIEQATQLLAAKMVSLCPKCRTPGFSVT
;
A
#
# COMPACT_ATOMS: atom_id res chain seq x y z
N MET A 1 6.95 -2.94 -27.48
CA MET A 1 5.51 -2.69 -27.24
C MET A 1 5.29 -1.56 -26.25
N PHE A 2 5.94 -1.60 -25.09
CA PHE A 2 5.80 -0.55 -24.06
C PHE A 2 6.93 0.48 -24.06
N SER A 3 8.14 0.09 -24.48
CA SER A 3 9.33 0.94 -24.45
C SER A 3 9.12 2.31 -25.11
N GLY A 4 9.62 3.35 -24.44
CA GLY A 4 9.52 4.76 -24.84
C GLY A 4 8.18 5.43 -24.51
N ARG A 5 7.17 4.69 -24.03
CA ARG A 5 5.87 5.25 -23.65
C ARG A 5 5.90 5.75 -22.20
N GLN A 6 5.10 6.79 -21.95
CA GLN A 6 4.85 7.26 -20.59
C GLN A 6 3.89 6.33 -19.86
N LEU A 7 4.21 6.00 -18.62
CA LEU A 7 3.41 5.16 -17.73
C LEU A 7 3.09 5.93 -16.45
N VAL A 8 1.80 6.14 -16.16
CA VAL A 8 1.41 6.77 -14.90
C VAL A 8 1.39 5.74 -13.77
N ILE A 9 2.01 6.06 -12.64
CA ILE A 9 1.90 5.29 -11.40
C ILE A 9 0.84 5.95 -10.52
N ALA A 10 -0.35 5.35 -10.48
CA ALA A 10 -1.48 5.82 -9.69
C ALA A 10 -1.26 5.50 -8.20
N THR A 11 -0.43 6.32 -7.55
CA THR A 11 0.04 6.05 -6.19
C THR A 11 0.12 7.29 -5.32
N GLN A 12 0.08 7.06 -4.01
CA GLN A 12 0.50 7.95 -2.93
C GLN A 12 1.40 7.16 -1.98
N HIS A 13 2.05 7.83 -1.02
CA HIS A 13 2.88 7.20 0.00
C HIS A 13 4.15 6.51 -0.55
N ASP A 14 4.84 7.16 -1.48
CA ASP A 14 6.19 6.82 -1.93
C ASP A 14 6.39 5.44 -2.59
N LYS A 15 5.31 4.74 -2.94
CA LYS A 15 5.39 3.39 -3.55
C LYS A 15 6.11 3.40 -4.91
N GLU A 16 6.12 4.54 -5.60
CA GLU A 16 6.86 4.71 -6.85
C GLU A 16 8.35 4.45 -6.70
N LYS A 17 8.93 4.60 -5.50
CA LYS A 17 10.35 4.34 -5.23
C LYS A 17 10.74 2.90 -5.55
N VAL A 18 9.81 1.94 -5.42
CA VAL A 18 10.05 0.54 -5.78
C VAL A 18 9.35 0.14 -7.06
N ILE A 19 8.27 0.82 -7.46
CA ILE A 19 7.53 0.48 -8.69
C ILE A 19 8.27 0.98 -9.93
N ALA A 20 8.65 2.26 -9.97
CA ALA A 20 9.21 2.89 -11.16
C ALA A 20 10.51 2.22 -11.63
N PRO A 21 11.54 2.00 -10.77
CA PRO A 21 12.81 1.47 -11.25
C PRO A 21 12.69 0.09 -11.91
N ILE A 22 11.78 -0.75 -11.41
CA ILE A 22 11.52 -2.07 -11.97
C ILE A 22 10.85 -1.94 -13.35
N LEU A 23 9.77 -1.15 -13.45
CA LEU A 23 9.03 -1.05 -14.70
C LEU A 23 9.83 -0.34 -15.80
N GLU A 24 10.58 0.70 -15.45
CA GLU A 24 11.46 1.40 -16.40
C GLU A 24 12.54 0.46 -16.94
N LYS A 25 13.17 -0.34 -16.06
CA LYS A 25 14.19 -1.31 -16.45
C LYS A 25 13.62 -2.44 -17.33
N GLU A 26 12.54 -3.08 -16.89
CA GLU A 26 12.05 -4.31 -17.52
C GLU A 26 11.20 -4.03 -18.78
N LEU A 27 10.56 -2.86 -18.87
CA LEU A 27 9.65 -2.52 -19.98
C LEU A 27 10.17 -1.38 -20.87
N GLY A 28 11.17 -0.62 -20.40
CA GLY A 28 11.69 0.55 -21.09
C GLY A 28 10.72 1.74 -21.12
N VAL A 29 9.71 1.77 -20.24
CA VAL A 29 8.76 2.89 -20.11
C VAL A 29 9.41 4.08 -19.40
N GLN A 30 8.74 5.22 -19.41
CA GLN A 30 9.08 6.38 -18.59
C GLN A 30 8.00 6.58 -17.55
N CYS A 31 8.32 6.39 -16.27
CA CYS A 31 7.33 6.49 -15.22
C CYS A 31 7.08 7.95 -14.83
N LEU A 32 5.81 8.28 -14.61
CA LEU A 32 5.41 9.58 -14.07
C LEU A 32 4.42 9.42 -12.93
N ILE A 33 4.47 10.37 -12.01
CA ILE A 33 3.60 10.41 -10.83
C ILE A 33 2.58 11.53 -11.04
N PRO A 34 1.28 11.24 -10.93
CA PRO A 34 0.24 12.25 -11.12
C PRO A 34 0.29 13.28 -9.98
N SER A 35 0.47 14.56 -10.32
CA SER A 35 0.51 15.64 -9.33
C SER A 35 -0.84 15.82 -8.65
N GLY A 36 -0.86 15.90 -7.31
CA GLY A 36 -2.10 16.16 -6.55
C GLY A 36 -3.11 15.01 -6.54
N PHE A 37 -2.71 13.81 -6.94
CA PHE A 37 -3.61 12.66 -6.99
C PHE A 37 -3.88 12.12 -5.59
N ASN A 38 -5.11 12.33 -5.09
CA ASN A 38 -5.52 11.83 -3.79
C ASN A 38 -6.21 10.46 -3.88
N THR A 39 -5.50 9.39 -3.51
CA THR A 39 -6.02 8.02 -3.51
C THR A 39 -6.84 7.69 -2.27
N ASP A 40 -6.68 8.44 -1.18
CA ASP A 40 -7.43 8.21 0.06
C ASP A 40 -8.94 8.43 -0.13
N LEU A 41 -9.35 9.14 -1.20
CA LEU A 41 -10.76 9.29 -1.60
C LEU A 41 -11.46 7.96 -1.92
N LEU A 42 -10.71 6.89 -2.15
CA LEU A 42 -11.21 5.55 -2.42
C LEU A 42 -11.17 4.63 -1.18
N GLY A 43 -10.81 5.20 -0.02
CA GLY A 43 -10.78 4.55 1.28
C GLY A 43 -9.38 4.57 1.92
N THR A 44 -9.36 4.49 3.25
CA THR A 44 -8.14 4.61 4.08
C THR A 44 -7.95 3.39 4.98
N PHE A 45 -6.69 3.08 5.35
CA PHE A 45 -6.40 1.98 6.30
C PHE A 45 -6.90 2.24 7.72
N THR A 46 -6.97 3.51 8.10
CA THR A 46 -7.39 3.97 9.42
C THR A 46 -8.90 4.12 9.56
N GLY A 47 -9.66 4.02 8.47
CA GLY A 47 -11.11 3.92 8.46
C GLY A 47 -11.87 5.25 8.47
N GLU A 48 -11.22 6.40 8.27
CA GLU A 48 -11.92 7.69 8.14
C GLU A 48 -12.73 7.79 6.85
N ILE A 49 -12.26 7.11 5.80
CA ILE A 49 -13.00 6.93 4.54
C ILE A 49 -13.18 5.44 4.32
N GLU A 50 -14.43 5.01 4.19
CA GLU A 50 -14.83 3.62 3.99
C GLU A 50 -14.39 3.10 2.61
N ARG A 51 -14.04 1.81 2.56
CA ARG A 51 -13.66 1.11 1.33
C ARG A 51 -14.89 0.42 0.76
N ASN A 52 -15.46 0.99 -0.30
CA ASN A 52 -16.71 0.51 -0.89
C ASN A 52 -16.54 -0.51 -2.03
N LEU A 53 -15.30 -0.68 -2.51
CA LEU A 53 -14.96 -1.57 -3.62
C LEU A 53 -13.99 -2.66 -3.18
N ASP A 54 -14.02 -3.80 -3.88
CA ASP A 54 -13.02 -4.85 -3.70
C ASP A 54 -11.63 -4.36 -4.15
N PRO A 55 -10.54 -4.94 -3.62
CA PRO A 55 -9.19 -4.43 -3.89
C PRO A 55 -8.81 -4.30 -5.38
N LEU A 56 -9.28 -5.21 -6.24
CA LEU A 56 -8.99 -5.15 -7.67
C LEU A 56 -9.77 -4.00 -8.33
N SER A 57 -11.05 -3.86 -8.01
CA SER A 57 -11.87 -2.74 -8.51
C SER A 57 -11.34 -1.39 -8.05
N THR A 58 -10.92 -1.26 -6.79
CA THR A 58 -10.29 -0.04 -6.27
C THR A 58 -8.99 0.28 -7.00
N ALA A 59 -8.11 -0.72 -7.20
CA ALA A 59 -6.87 -0.51 -7.95
C ALA A 59 -7.13 -0.12 -9.41
N ARG A 60 -8.11 -0.74 -10.06
CA ARG A 60 -8.51 -0.41 -11.44
C ARG A 60 -9.01 1.02 -11.53
N GLU A 61 -9.90 1.43 -10.63
CA GLU A 61 -10.43 2.79 -10.60
C GLU A 61 -9.32 3.83 -10.35
N LYS A 62 -8.40 3.57 -9.40
CA LYS A 62 -7.21 4.39 -9.21
C LYS A 62 -6.42 4.56 -10.49
N CYS A 63 -6.13 3.45 -11.16
CA CYS A 63 -5.34 3.42 -12.39
C CYS A 63 -6.01 4.28 -13.47
N LEU A 64 -7.30 4.04 -13.72
CA LEU A 64 -8.07 4.74 -14.76
C LEU A 64 -8.19 6.24 -14.48
N ARG A 65 -8.46 6.66 -13.23
CA ARG A 65 -8.52 8.08 -12.84
C ARG A 65 -7.16 8.76 -13.03
N ALA A 66 -6.06 8.12 -12.64
CA ALA A 66 -4.73 8.68 -12.86
C ALA A 66 -4.41 8.83 -14.36
N MET A 67 -4.74 7.82 -15.16
CA MET A 67 -4.57 7.86 -16.62
C MET A 67 -5.40 8.96 -17.29
N GLU A 68 -6.61 9.23 -16.79
CA GLU A 68 -7.45 10.32 -17.27
C GLU A 68 -6.83 11.68 -16.96
N VAL A 69 -6.36 11.89 -15.72
CA VAL A 69 -5.73 13.15 -15.30
C VAL A 69 -4.44 13.43 -16.07
N THR A 70 -3.63 12.41 -16.35
CA THR A 70 -2.32 12.58 -17.00
C THR A 70 -2.36 12.45 -18.52
N GLY A 71 -3.47 11.96 -19.09
CA GLY A 71 -3.56 11.61 -20.51
C GLY A 71 -2.74 10.38 -20.92
N CYS A 72 -2.24 9.60 -19.95
CA CYS A 72 -1.44 8.40 -20.24
C CYS A 72 -2.30 7.27 -20.79
N ASP A 73 -1.74 6.52 -21.75
CA ASP A 73 -2.34 5.29 -22.26
C ASP A 73 -1.87 4.03 -21.53
N LEU A 74 -0.80 4.15 -20.73
CA LEU A 74 -0.31 3.14 -19.79
C LEU A 74 -0.49 3.62 -18.36
N GLY A 75 -1.02 2.74 -17.50
CA GLY A 75 -1.13 3.01 -16.08
C GLY A 75 -0.80 1.78 -15.24
N VAL A 76 -0.25 2.01 -14.06
CA VAL A 76 -0.15 1.01 -12.99
C VAL A 76 -0.75 1.56 -11.70
N ALA A 77 -1.45 0.72 -10.95
CA ALA A 77 -1.93 1.06 -9.61
C ALA A 77 -1.67 -0.09 -8.65
N SER A 78 -1.58 0.23 -7.36
CA SER A 78 -1.53 -0.78 -6.30
C SER A 78 -2.62 -0.58 -5.24
N GLU A 79 -3.03 -1.70 -4.66
CA GLU A 79 -3.93 -1.77 -3.51
C GLU A 79 -3.43 -2.81 -2.51
N GLY A 80 -3.36 -2.40 -1.25
CA GLY A 80 -2.93 -3.26 -0.15
C GLY A 80 -4.12 -3.65 0.73
N SER A 81 -4.00 -4.81 1.36
CA SER A 81 -4.98 -5.32 2.32
C SER A 81 -4.25 -6.03 3.46
N PHE A 82 -4.75 -5.83 4.67
CA PHE A 82 -4.18 -6.43 5.88
C PHE A 82 -5.27 -7.17 6.65
N GLY A 83 -4.93 -8.35 7.16
CA GLY A 83 -5.87 -9.17 7.91
C GLY A 83 -5.33 -10.57 8.17
N PRO A 84 -6.17 -11.48 8.66
CA PRO A 84 -5.81 -12.89 8.81
C PRO A 84 -5.39 -13.51 7.48
N HIS A 85 -4.33 -14.33 7.48
CA HIS A 85 -3.94 -15.10 6.31
C HIS A 85 -5.05 -16.10 5.93
N PRO A 86 -5.44 -16.22 4.64
CA PRO A 86 -6.56 -17.08 4.22
C PRO A 86 -6.43 -18.54 4.64
N GLU A 87 -5.20 -19.08 4.62
CA GLU A 87 -4.90 -20.46 5.03
C GLU A 87 -4.37 -20.58 6.46
N MET A 88 -3.88 -19.49 7.05
CA MET A 88 -3.29 -19.45 8.39
C MET A 88 -4.00 -18.35 9.19
N VAL A 89 -5.27 -18.58 9.52
CA VAL A 89 -6.17 -17.56 10.06
C VAL A 89 -5.71 -16.89 11.37
N PHE A 90 -4.69 -17.43 12.04
CA PHE A 90 -4.06 -16.85 13.22
C PHE A 90 -2.88 -15.92 12.92
N ALA A 91 -2.36 -15.92 11.68
CA ALA A 91 -1.22 -15.11 11.27
C ALA A 91 -1.70 -13.85 10.53
N PRO A 92 -1.19 -12.65 10.86
CA PRO A 92 -1.44 -11.48 10.05
C PRO A 92 -0.76 -11.64 8.68
N ALA A 93 -1.40 -11.07 7.65
CA ALA A 93 -0.90 -11.10 6.29
C ALA A 93 -0.98 -9.71 5.64
N ASP A 94 0.03 -9.42 4.83
CA ASP A 94 0.07 -8.33 3.87
C ASP A 94 -0.24 -8.87 2.48
N GLY A 95 -1.37 -8.44 1.92
CA GLY A 95 -1.79 -8.74 0.56
C GLY A 95 -1.67 -7.50 -0.32
N GLU A 96 -0.69 -7.50 -1.23
CA GLU A 96 -0.49 -6.45 -2.21
C GLU A 96 -0.97 -6.90 -3.59
N LEU A 97 -1.76 -6.05 -4.23
CA LEU A 97 -2.26 -6.21 -5.59
C LEU A 97 -1.74 -5.07 -6.45
N LEU A 98 -1.21 -5.41 -7.63
CA LEU A 98 -0.92 -4.44 -8.68
C LEU A 98 -1.70 -4.78 -9.95
N ILE A 99 -2.15 -3.73 -10.62
CA ILE A 99 -2.81 -3.80 -11.93
C ILE A 99 -2.06 -2.89 -12.91
N PHE A 100 -1.76 -3.42 -14.09
CA PHE A 100 -1.28 -2.67 -15.24
C PHE A 100 -2.39 -2.60 -16.30
N ILE A 101 -2.58 -1.43 -16.90
CA ILE A 101 -3.57 -1.18 -17.95
C ILE A 101 -2.88 -0.54 -19.16
N ASP A 102 -3.12 -1.11 -20.35
CA ASP A 102 -2.76 -0.51 -21.65
C ASP A 102 -4.03 -0.26 -22.48
N LYS A 103 -4.45 1.00 -22.59
CA LYS A 103 -5.65 1.39 -23.35
C LYS A 103 -5.49 1.17 -24.85
N LYS A 104 -4.29 1.31 -25.42
CA LYS A 104 -4.07 1.14 -26.87
C LYS A 104 -4.23 -0.30 -27.32
N GLN A 105 -3.94 -1.23 -26.41
CA GLN A 105 -3.88 -2.66 -26.71
C GLN A 105 -5.01 -3.44 -26.03
N ASN A 106 -5.89 -2.72 -25.30
CA ASN A 106 -6.96 -3.29 -24.49
C ASN A 106 -6.46 -4.40 -23.57
N LEU A 107 -5.37 -4.14 -22.85
CA LEU A 107 -4.72 -5.09 -21.94
C LEU A 107 -4.92 -4.68 -20.49
N GLU A 108 -5.24 -5.68 -19.67
CA GLU A 108 -5.24 -5.58 -18.22
C GLU A 108 -4.45 -6.78 -17.66
N ILE A 109 -3.42 -6.51 -16.86
CA ILE A 109 -2.55 -7.54 -16.28
C ILE A 109 -2.48 -7.32 -14.77
N VAL A 110 -2.75 -8.37 -14.00
CA VAL A 110 -2.81 -8.32 -12.53
C VAL A 110 -1.75 -9.23 -11.92
N ALA A 111 -1.08 -8.70 -10.90
CA ALA A 111 -0.18 -9.45 -10.01
C ALA A 111 -0.63 -9.30 -8.55
N ARG A 112 -0.43 -10.36 -7.78
CA ARG A 112 -0.76 -10.41 -6.36
C ARG A 112 0.42 -11.01 -5.60
N LYS A 113 0.73 -10.45 -4.45
CA LYS A 113 1.68 -11.01 -3.49
C LYS A 113 1.04 -11.07 -2.11
N LEU A 114 1.13 -12.22 -1.48
CA LEU A 114 0.75 -12.44 -0.09
C LEU A 114 2.02 -12.71 0.72
N SER A 115 2.13 -12.07 1.89
CA SER A 115 3.25 -12.22 2.81
C SER A 115 2.75 -12.33 4.24
N THR A 116 3.25 -13.31 5.00
CA THR A 116 3.11 -13.38 6.46
C THR A 116 4.21 -12.61 7.19
N VAL A 117 5.25 -12.19 6.47
CA VAL A 117 6.30 -11.31 6.99
C VAL A 117 5.74 -9.89 6.93
N THR A 118 5.02 -9.49 7.97
CA THR A 118 4.39 -8.17 8.10
C THR A 118 4.46 -7.68 9.55
N ASN A 119 4.44 -6.37 9.70
CA ASN A 119 4.39 -5.70 11.00
C ASN A 119 2.98 -5.17 11.28
N PHE A 120 1.94 -5.87 10.84
CA PHE A 120 0.55 -5.47 11.08
C PHE A 120 0.13 -5.86 12.50
N SER A 121 0.05 -4.87 13.39
CA SER A 121 -0.27 -5.09 14.80
C SER A 121 -0.92 -3.85 15.42
N GLY A 122 -1.72 -4.06 16.47
CA GLY A 122 -2.27 -2.98 17.28
C GLY A 122 -2.80 -3.49 18.61
N GLN A 123 -2.73 -2.66 19.64
CA GLN A 123 -3.22 -2.99 20.97
C GLN A 123 -3.70 -1.75 21.74
N GLN A 124 -4.57 -1.97 22.71
CA GLN A 124 -4.89 -0.95 23.72
C GLN A 124 -3.73 -0.86 24.70
N VAL A 125 -3.29 0.36 25.03
CA VAL A 125 -2.28 0.64 26.04
C VAL A 125 -2.85 1.55 27.13
N ARG A 126 -2.43 1.33 28.37
CA ARG A 126 -2.94 1.98 29.58
C ARG A 126 -1.88 2.76 30.35
N ASN A 127 -0.63 2.62 29.98
CA ASN A 127 0.50 3.34 30.54
C ASN A 127 1.61 3.46 29.50
N GLU A 128 2.58 4.31 29.79
CA GLU A 128 3.74 4.55 28.93
C GLU A 128 4.60 3.30 28.73
N GLN A 129 4.73 2.43 29.73
CA GLN A 129 5.51 1.19 29.60
C GLN A 129 4.91 0.27 28.53
N GLU A 130 3.59 0.08 28.53
CA GLU A 130 2.88 -0.69 27.51
C GLU A 130 3.02 -0.08 26.11
N LEU A 131 3.03 1.25 26.00
CA LEU A 131 3.26 1.96 24.75
C LEU A 131 4.67 1.71 24.21
N MET A 132 5.70 1.85 25.04
CA MET A 132 7.09 1.66 24.65
C MET A 132 7.40 0.18 24.36
N ASP A 133 6.74 -0.75 25.05
CA ASP A 133 6.82 -2.19 24.75
C ASP A 133 6.21 -2.50 23.38
N PHE A 134 5.08 -1.88 23.03
CA PHE A 134 4.51 -1.99 21.70
C PHE A 134 5.47 -1.41 20.65
N ALA A 135 5.96 -0.20 20.86
CA ALA A 135 6.84 0.49 19.92
C ALA A 135 8.07 -0.35 19.58
N ARG A 136 8.72 -0.97 20.58
CA ARG A 136 9.86 -1.88 20.35
C ARG A 136 9.47 -3.10 19.52
N LYS A 137 8.35 -3.76 19.84
CA LYS A 137 7.87 -4.93 19.08
C LYS A 137 7.50 -4.57 17.64
N ALA A 138 6.93 -3.38 17.46
CA ALA A 138 6.60 -2.78 16.18
C ALA A 138 7.81 -2.21 15.44
N GLN A 139 9.04 -2.44 15.89
CA GLN A 139 10.27 -1.96 15.22
C GLN A 139 10.32 -0.44 15.03
N PHE A 140 9.67 0.33 15.90
CA PHE A 140 9.74 1.78 15.91
C PHE A 140 11.19 2.27 16.18
N PRO A 141 11.69 3.32 15.49
CA PRO A 141 10.99 4.21 14.56
C PRO A 141 11.13 3.82 13.07
N SER A 142 11.72 2.67 12.74
CA SER A 142 11.81 2.23 11.34
C SER A 142 10.43 2.04 10.71
N HIS A 143 9.45 1.68 11.55
CA HIS A 143 8.04 1.70 11.22
C HIS A 143 7.37 2.80 12.04
N ALA A 144 6.57 3.66 11.40
CA ALA A 144 5.84 4.67 12.12
C ALA A 144 4.66 4.06 12.90
N LEU A 145 4.16 4.81 13.87
CA LEU A 145 3.01 4.42 14.68
C LEU A 145 1.82 5.36 14.43
N ILE A 146 0.64 4.83 14.72
CA ILE A 146 -0.61 5.57 14.80
C ILE A 146 -1.16 5.44 16.22
N LEU A 147 -1.59 6.56 16.80
CA LEU A 147 -2.32 6.60 18.06
C LEU A 147 -3.74 7.10 17.84
N ARG A 148 -4.70 6.46 18.49
CA ARG A 148 -6.12 6.86 18.48
C ARG A 148 -6.79 6.51 19.82
N PRO A 149 -7.94 7.11 20.16
CA PRO A 149 -8.61 6.85 21.45
C PRO A 149 -8.99 5.38 21.69
N GLY A 150 -9.36 4.66 20.63
CA GLY A 150 -9.73 3.25 20.67
C GLY A 150 -9.66 2.63 19.27
N LYS A 151 -9.65 1.30 19.18
CA LYS A 151 -9.43 0.54 17.93
C LYS A 151 -10.28 1.01 16.74
N ASN A 152 -11.55 1.36 16.99
CA ASN A 152 -12.50 1.76 15.94
C ASN A 152 -12.78 3.28 15.94
N ALA A 153 -11.96 4.08 16.64
CA ALA A 153 -12.13 5.52 16.67
C ALA A 153 -11.79 6.11 15.29
N ALA A 154 -12.67 6.99 14.80
CA ALA A 154 -12.53 7.72 13.53
C ALA A 154 -12.05 9.17 13.70
N THR A 155 -11.89 9.64 14.94
CA THR A 155 -11.46 11.00 15.29
C THR A 155 -10.26 10.99 16.23
N ASP A 156 -9.55 12.12 16.30
CA ASP A 156 -8.33 12.29 17.11
C ASP A 156 -7.26 11.22 16.81
N ILE A 157 -7.10 10.89 15.53
CA ILE A 157 -6.11 9.94 15.04
C ILE A 157 -4.83 10.70 14.73
N VAL A 158 -3.74 10.36 15.44
CA VAL A 158 -2.40 10.90 15.20
C VAL A 158 -1.61 9.85 14.42
N LYS A 159 -1.27 10.15 13.16
CA LYS A 159 -0.58 9.20 12.26
C LYS A 159 0.83 9.66 11.92
N GLY A 160 1.67 8.74 11.43
CA GLY A 160 3.00 9.07 10.93
C GLY A 160 3.96 9.51 12.04
N ILE A 161 3.76 8.98 13.25
CA ILE A 161 4.65 9.25 14.37
C ILE A 161 5.95 8.51 14.13
N VAL A 162 7.07 9.23 14.04
CA VAL A 162 8.40 8.68 13.65
C VAL A 162 9.50 8.99 14.66
N ASN A 163 9.18 9.59 15.81
CA ASN A 163 10.15 9.81 16.88
C ASN A 163 9.48 9.73 18.26
N GLU A 164 10.29 9.43 19.28
CA GLU A 164 9.80 9.13 20.63
C GLU A 164 9.15 10.35 21.31
N ALA A 165 9.65 11.57 21.05
CA ALA A 165 9.10 12.78 21.64
C ALA A 165 7.65 13.01 21.19
N ASP A 166 7.39 12.91 19.88
CA ASP A 166 6.04 13.03 19.32
C ASP A 166 5.14 11.88 19.79
N LEU A 167 5.68 10.67 19.93
CA LEU A 167 4.94 9.51 20.43
C LEU A 167 4.42 9.75 21.86
N ARG A 168 5.29 10.23 22.74
CA ARG A 168 4.96 10.56 24.14
C ARG A 168 3.95 11.70 24.21
N ALA A 169 4.18 12.78 23.49
CA ALA A 169 3.28 13.94 23.48
C ALA A 169 1.88 13.59 22.97
N ALA A 170 1.78 12.79 21.90
CA ALA A 170 0.51 12.31 21.37
C ALA A 170 -0.19 11.36 22.35
N TYR A 171 0.55 10.47 23.01
CA TYR A 171 0.00 9.60 24.04
C TYR A 171 -0.56 10.39 25.22
N ASP A 172 0.21 11.31 25.79
CA ASP A 172 -0.23 12.11 26.95
C ASP A 172 -1.49 12.90 26.63
N THR A 173 -1.56 13.50 25.44
CA THR A 173 -2.72 14.25 24.96
C THR A 173 -3.96 13.37 24.86
N LEU A 174 -3.85 12.19 24.24
CA LEU A 174 -4.97 11.27 24.08
C LEU A 174 -5.38 10.62 25.39
N PHE A 175 -4.41 10.22 26.22
CA PHE A 175 -4.65 9.56 27.49
C PHE A 175 -5.30 10.50 28.50
N ALA A 176 -4.85 11.76 28.60
CA ALA A 176 -5.48 12.76 29.46
C ALA A 176 -6.95 13.02 29.08
N ARG A 177 -7.28 12.95 27.79
CA ARG A 177 -8.64 13.21 27.29
C ARG A 177 -9.57 12.00 27.37
N TYR A 178 -9.05 10.79 27.13
CA TYR A 178 -9.87 9.59 26.92
C TYR A 178 -9.63 8.48 27.94
N GLY A 179 -8.60 8.57 28.78
CA GLY A 179 -8.21 7.56 29.78
C GLY A 179 -7.68 6.26 29.19
N SER A 180 -7.57 6.16 27.87
CA SER A 180 -7.06 4.99 27.15
C SER A 180 -6.57 5.38 25.76
N VAL A 181 -5.54 4.70 25.25
CA VAL A 181 -5.02 4.92 23.89
C VAL A 181 -4.86 3.57 23.19
N PHE A 182 -5.29 3.49 21.94
CA PHE A 182 -4.98 2.38 21.05
C PHE A 182 -3.81 2.76 20.16
N VAL A 183 -2.77 1.93 20.16
CA VAL A 183 -1.59 2.07 19.32
C VAL A 183 -1.60 0.99 18.26
N GLU A 184 -1.22 1.33 17.04
CA GLU A 184 -1.03 0.38 15.95
C GLU A 184 0.11 0.82 15.04
N THR A 185 0.56 -0.10 14.21
CA THR A 185 1.56 0.19 13.19
C THR A 185 0.97 0.99 12.04
N ASP A 186 1.72 1.97 11.55
CA ASP A 186 1.33 2.74 10.38
C ASP A 186 1.59 1.91 9.12
N MET A 187 0.53 1.35 8.54
CA MET A 187 0.65 0.50 7.37
C MET A 187 0.81 1.29 6.07
N ARG A 188 0.87 2.62 6.06
CA ARG A 188 1.13 3.39 4.83
C ARG A 188 2.56 3.10 4.34
N ALA A 189 2.73 2.88 3.04
CA ALA A 189 3.98 2.33 2.49
C ALA A 189 5.23 3.15 2.83
N MET A 190 5.15 4.49 2.80
CA MET A 190 6.26 5.38 3.19
C MET A 190 6.73 5.23 4.65
N TYR A 191 5.88 4.67 5.51
CA TYR A 191 6.15 4.45 6.93
C TYR A 191 6.37 2.98 7.29
N ASN A 192 6.35 2.08 6.30
CA ASN A 192 6.42 0.64 6.55
C ASN A 192 7.37 -0.04 5.55
N PRO A 193 8.67 -0.13 5.88
CA PRO A 193 9.67 -0.76 5.02
C PRO A 193 9.32 -2.19 4.62
N MET A 194 8.72 -2.99 5.52
CA MET A 194 8.31 -4.36 5.21
C MET A 194 7.23 -4.40 4.13
N ARG A 195 6.21 -3.54 4.23
CA ARG A 195 5.20 -3.40 3.18
C ARG A 195 5.82 -2.95 1.86
N MET A 196 6.76 -2.00 1.90
CA MET A 196 7.45 -1.52 0.70
C MET A 196 8.16 -2.66 -0.04
N GLN A 197 8.77 -3.61 0.70
CA GLN A 197 9.36 -4.82 0.12
C GLN A 197 8.31 -5.76 -0.51
N VAL A 198 7.12 -5.88 0.06
CA VAL A 198 6.04 -6.69 -0.52
C VAL A 198 5.53 -6.07 -1.83
N ILE A 199 5.41 -4.74 -1.89
CA ILE A 199 5.06 -4.00 -3.11
C ILE A 199 6.13 -4.20 -4.19
N GLU A 200 7.41 -4.15 -3.81
CA GLU A 200 8.52 -4.42 -4.72
C GLU A 200 8.39 -5.82 -5.34
N GLN A 201 8.19 -6.85 -4.51
CA GLN A 201 8.01 -8.23 -4.98
C GLN A 201 6.78 -8.38 -5.88
N ALA A 202 5.67 -7.73 -5.54
CA ALA A 202 4.47 -7.74 -6.36
C ALA A 202 4.70 -7.03 -7.72
N THR A 203 5.53 -6.00 -7.75
CA THR A 203 5.96 -5.31 -8.98
C THR A 203 6.84 -6.21 -9.84
N GLN A 204 7.78 -6.95 -9.25
CA GLN A 204 8.60 -7.92 -9.97
C GLN A 204 7.74 -9.01 -10.63
N LEU A 205 6.73 -9.52 -9.92
CA LEU A 205 5.76 -10.48 -10.47
C LEU A 205 4.97 -9.88 -11.63
N LEU A 206 4.55 -8.62 -11.51
CA LEU A 206 3.86 -7.91 -12.58
C LEU A 206 4.74 -7.78 -13.82
N ALA A 207 5.97 -7.29 -13.66
CA ALA A 207 6.93 -7.13 -14.76
C ALA A 207 7.22 -8.46 -15.46
N ALA A 208 7.44 -9.54 -14.70
CA ALA A 208 7.64 -10.89 -15.24
C ALA A 208 6.43 -11.36 -16.08
N LYS A 209 5.20 -11.12 -15.61
CA LYS A 209 3.98 -11.42 -16.40
C LYS A 209 3.90 -10.59 -17.67
N MET A 210 4.26 -9.32 -17.62
CA MET A 210 4.20 -8.41 -18.76
C MET A 210 5.18 -8.76 -19.89
N VAL A 211 6.31 -9.40 -19.58
CA VAL A 211 7.26 -9.88 -20.60
C VAL A 211 6.96 -11.31 -21.06
N SER A 212 6.09 -12.03 -20.35
CA SER A 212 5.64 -13.36 -20.73
C SER A 212 4.56 -13.30 -21.80
N LEU A 213 4.87 -13.85 -22.98
CA LEU A 213 4.01 -13.79 -24.16
C LEU A 213 3.23 -15.09 -24.34
N CYS A 214 1.95 -14.96 -24.75
CA CYS A 214 1.15 -16.12 -25.12
C CYS A 214 1.81 -16.87 -26.30
N PRO A 215 2.00 -18.21 -26.22
CA PRO A 215 2.64 -18.96 -27.29
C PRO A 215 1.85 -18.97 -28.60
N LYS A 216 0.55 -18.68 -28.56
CA LYS A 216 -0.34 -18.66 -29.73
C LYS A 216 -0.46 -17.28 -30.37
N CYS A 217 -0.79 -16.25 -29.60
CA CYS A 217 -1.08 -14.90 -30.12
C CYS A 217 -0.03 -13.85 -29.76
N ARG A 218 1.00 -14.24 -28.99
CA ARG A 218 2.09 -13.37 -28.51
C ARG A 218 1.65 -12.18 -27.66
N THR A 219 0.39 -12.15 -27.21
CA THR A 219 -0.11 -11.13 -26.28
C THR A 219 0.65 -11.19 -24.95
N PRO A 220 1.14 -10.06 -24.42
CA PRO A 220 1.73 -9.96 -23.07
C PRO A 220 0.78 -10.39 -21.95
N GLY A 221 1.35 -10.83 -20.82
CA GLY A 221 0.55 -11.18 -19.64
C GLY A 221 0.27 -12.67 -19.48
N PHE A 222 0.93 -13.54 -20.26
CA PHE A 222 0.70 -14.97 -20.17
C PHE A 222 1.31 -15.54 -18.87
N SER A 223 0.51 -16.30 -18.12
CA SER A 223 0.95 -17.00 -16.92
C SER A 223 0.22 -18.32 -16.85
N VAL A 224 0.94 -19.39 -16.53
CA VAL A 224 0.33 -20.64 -16.09
C VAL A 224 -0.01 -20.43 -14.61
N THR A 225 -1.29 -20.49 -14.26
CA THR A 225 -1.79 -20.44 -12.88
C THR A 225 -1.91 -21.83 -12.32
#